data_AF-A0A2H1V764-F1
#
_entry.id   AF-A0A2H1V764-F1
#
_cell.length_a   1.000
_cell.length_b   1.000
_cell.length_c   1.000
_cell.angle_alpha   90.00
_cell.angle_beta   90.00
_cell.angle_gamma   90.00
#
_symmetry.space_group_name_H-M   'P 1'
#
loop_
_entity.id
_entity.type
_entity.pdbx_description
1 polymer ?
#
loop_
_entity_poly.entity_id
_entity_poly.type
_entity_poly.pdbx_seq_one_letter_code
_entity_poly.pdbx_strand_id
1 'polypeptide(L)'
;MKKSKLSSQELFKTVRTSRSVLKLPELDTSAKCCDENVPPQVPVSHDYKKKLIKTREREMKEEEEYRNPYTLPERLRVITKGVKHHRKKHDPPVPDEIHTVCDIDPEFFTLVEGRPVRSFCDIKAFMRDLRDATLLRANAGYINDKILQIDMFTFKEREEFEQINRDFEKINQNFMVFAEQSFTDAKHVMKLAKETSMQLANVTDQLEEYSFAFIKIKNKLINIVAEYDQLSQYKKFLTEISPKWWHKRYASHCEKADKLCSRLLTQLQTETPEISTLYSQSALSLAQLPPELYFKRPSQLITHLESVCRQCFKYLEICGIFSGSFYKINMEKRHFEDAIHDHATHMQYIIDIFQKKVKNLEVTCDIFKERFNTILEKVIYELVASYESSKLFMCVQFVHSGLYGFKPDHRDSLTALMVNIERYYDEISKEIDSLDLIVVKKATRQIFNEDKRAMAEAHLARTKLKEYYFLHKSLRKSYEPSKMKTRWYN
;
A
#
# COMPACT_ATOMS: atom_id res chain seq x y z
N MET A 1 -50.58 72.50 -16.25
CA MET A 1 -50.67 71.27 -15.42
C MET A 1 -49.36 71.10 -14.65
N LYS A 2 -49.35 71.44 -13.36
CA LYS A 2 -48.15 71.38 -12.51
C LYS A 2 -47.91 69.93 -12.05
N LYS A 3 -46.73 69.39 -12.37
CA LYS A 3 -46.27 68.06 -11.93
C LYS A 3 -45.80 68.14 -10.48
N SER A 4 -46.40 67.38 -9.58
CA SER A 4 -45.84 67.09 -8.25
C SER A 4 -44.90 65.89 -8.37
N LYS A 5 -43.58 66.15 -8.32
CA LYS A 5 -42.59 65.13 -7.98
C LYS A 5 -42.52 65.07 -6.46
N LEU A 6 -43.16 64.08 -5.85
CA LEU A 6 -42.80 63.66 -4.49
C LEU A 6 -41.85 62.48 -4.59
N SER A 7 -40.63 62.69 -4.11
CA SER A 7 -39.55 61.72 -4.03
C SER A 7 -39.89 60.66 -2.99
N SER A 8 -39.66 59.40 -3.34
CA SER A 8 -39.81 58.21 -2.50
C SER A 8 -39.01 58.25 -1.18
N GLN A 9 -38.13 59.24 -0.99
CA GLN A 9 -37.37 59.44 0.25
C GLN A 9 -38.19 60.04 1.42
N GLU A 10 -39.31 60.73 1.16
CA GLU A 10 -40.10 61.36 2.23
C GLU A 10 -41.02 60.37 2.97
N LEU A 11 -41.39 59.26 2.34
CA LEU A 11 -42.19 58.19 2.97
C LEU A 11 -41.40 57.34 3.98
N PHE A 12 -40.06 57.40 3.95
CA PHE A 12 -39.21 56.62 4.86
C PHE A 12 -38.92 57.33 6.19
N LYS A 13 -39.23 58.63 6.33
CA LYS A 13 -38.94 59.38 7.57
C LYS A 13 -40.07 59.29 8.61
N THR A 14 -41.30 58.98 8.22
CA THR A 14 -42.47 58.97 9.13
C THR A 14 -42.64 57.68 9.93
N VAL A 15 -41.89 56.61 9.64
CA VAL A 15 -42.03 55.31 10.34
C VAL A 15 -41.06 55.15 11.52
N ARG A 16 -40.12 56.10 11.73
CA ARG A 16 -39.06 55.95 12.75
C ARG A 16 -39.35 56.57 14.13
N THR A 17 -40.48 57.23 14.36
CA THR A 17 -40.74 57.95 15.62
C THR A 17 -41.74 57.29 16.58
N SER A 18 -42.16 56.04 16.33
CA SER A 18 -43.06 55.33 17.26
C SER A 18 -42.53 53.95 17.62
N ARG A 19 -41.64 53.89 18.62
CA ARG A 19 -41.43 52.70 19.47
C ARG A 19 -40.56 53.09 20.67
N SER A 20 -41.23 53.55 21.71
CA SER A 20 -40.70 53.60 23.07
C SER A 20 -41.21 52.38 23.84
N VAL A 21 -40.31 51.85 24.68
CA VAL A 21 -40.53 50.97 25.85
C VAL A 21 -40.85 49.48 25.58
N LEU A 22 -39.88 48.61 25.85
CA LEU A 22 -39.81 47.77 27.07
C LEU A 22 -38.48 47.01 27.08
N LYS A 23 -37.65 47.27 28.09
CA LYS A 23 -36.41 46.53 28.39
C LYS A 23 -36.79 45.29 29.20
N LEU A 24 -36.24 44.13 28.83
CA LEU A 24 -36.17 42.92 29.64
C LEU A 24 -34.74 42.36 29.57
N PRO A 25 -34.30 41.63 30.62
CA PRO A 25 -32.91 41.63 31.08
C PRO A 25 -32.01 40.66 30.30
N GLU A 26 -30.74 41.05 30.22
CA GLU A 26 -29.61 40.26 29.72
C GLU A 26 -29.37 39.05 30.64
N LEU A 27 -29.35 37.85 30.06
CA LEU A 27 -28.90 36.62 30.70
C LEU A 27 -27.69 36.11 29.93
N ASP A 28 -26.52 36.32 30.54
CA ASP A 28 -25.22 35.85 30.08
C ASP A 28 -25.17 34.32 30.03
N THR A 29 -25.05 33.78 28.83
CA THR A 29 -24.59 32.40 28.63
C THR A 29 -23.06 32.36 28.73
N SER A 30 -22.54 32.02 29.91
CA SER A 30 -21.15 31.55 30.04
C SER A 30 -21.15 30.02 30.13
N ALA A 31 -20.76 29.39 29.03
CA ALA A 31 -20.36 28.00 29.02
C ALA A 31 -18.98 27.90 29.69
N LYS A 32 -18.88 27.18 30.81
CA LYS A 32 -17.62 26.68 31.35
C LYS A 32 -17.73 25.21 31.68
N CYS A 33 -16.80 24.48 31.09
CA CYS A 33 -16.41 23.10 31.32
C CYS A 33 -16.48 22.66 32.78
N CYS A 34 -16.96 21.44 33.01
CA CYS A 34 -16.42 20.54 34.02
C CYS A 34 -16.40 19.12 33.43
N ASP A 35 -15.18 18.62 33.22
CA ASP A 35 -14.87 17.20 33.10
C ASP A 35 -15.11 16.52 34.45
N GLU A 36 -15.95 15.49 34.51
CA GLU A 36 -15.89 14.49 35.58
C GLU A 36 -15.94 13.08 34.99
N ASN A 37 -14.76 12.46 34.97
CA ASN A 37 -14.55 11.05 34.68
C ASN A 37 -14.94 10.22 35.91
N VAL A 38 -16.02 9.43 35.81
CA VAL A 38 -16.22 8.27 36.68
C VAL A 38 -16.75 7.09 35.85
N PRO A 39 -15.93 6.06 35.58
CA PRO A 39 -16.46 4.79 35.07
C PRO A 39 -16.86 3.87 36.24
N PRO A 40 -18.05 3.22 36.17
CA PRO A 40 -18.45 2.23 37.16
C PRO A 40 -17.68 0.91 36.97
N GLN A 41 -17.28 0.31 38.09
CA GLN A 41 -16.68 -1.02 38.14
C GLN A 41 -17.78 -2.10 38.12
N VAL A 42 -17.68 -3.04 37.18
CA VAL A 42 -18.42 -4.32 37.21
C VAL A 42 -17.39 -5.44 37.08
N PRO A 43 -17.38 -6.45 37.96
CA PRO A 43 -16.45 -7.56 37.87
C PRO A 43 -17.00 -8.61 36.89
N VAL A 44 -16.19 -9.03 35.91
CA VAL A 44 -16.50 -10.19 35.08
C VAL A 44 -15.40 -11.24 35.24
N SER A 45 -15.87 -12.37 35.73
CA SER A 45 -15.22 -13.66 35.90
C SER A 45 -14.41 -14.12 34.67
N HIS A 46 -13.22 -14.67 34.95
CA HIS A 46 -12.45 -15.47 34.01
C HIS A 46 -13.09 -16.84 33.85
N ASP A 47 -13.32 -17.27 32.61
CA ASP A 47 -12.96 -18.60 32.10
C ASP A 47 -13.57 -18.80 30.73
N TYR A 48 -12.75 -19.02 29.69
CA TYR A 48 -13.01 -20.00 28.62
C TYR A 48 -11.72 -20.27 27.84
N LYS A 49 -11.31 -21.55 27.89
CA LYS A 49 -10.19 -22.16 27.18
C LYS A 49 -10.34 -21.99 25.66
N LYS A 50 -9.34 -21.41 24.99
CA LYS A 50 -9.20 -21.49 23.52
C LYS A 50 -8.28 -22.63 23.13
N LYS A 51 -8.84 -23.63 22.45
CA LYS A 51 -8.14 -24.65 21.69
C LYS A 51 -7.46 -23.98 20.49
N LEU A 52 -6.15 -24.19 20.34
CA LEU A 52 -5.37 -23.77 19.17
C LEU A 52 -5.62 -24.79 18.05
N ILE A 53 -6.25 -24.36 16.95
CA ILE A 53 -6.29 -25.10 15.69
C ILE A 53 -4.98 -24.78 14.96
N LYS A 54 -4.13 -25.78 14.75
CA LYS A 54 -2.95 -25.68 13.88
C LYS A 54 -3.40 -25.90 12.43
N THR A 55 -3.49 -24.83 11.66
CA THR A 55 -3.51 -24.90 10.19
C THR A 55 -2.07 -25.05 9.69
N ARG A 56 -1.83 -26.12 8.92
CA ARG A 56 -0.62 -26.33 8.11
C ARG A 56 -0.75 -25.44 6.87
N GLU A 57 0.09 -24.42 6.77
CA GLU A 57 0.41 -23.79 5.48
C GLU A 57 1.74 -24.39 4.98
N ARG A 58 1.73 -24.80 3.72
CA ARG A 58 2.88 -25.29 2.97
C ARG A 58 3.68 -24.09 2.50
N GLU A 59 4.90 -23.91 3.02
CA GLU A 59 5.85 -22.97 2.44
C GLU A 59 6.56 -23.62 1.24
N MET A 60 6.53 -22.90 0.12
CA MET A 60 7.23 -23.21 -1.11
C MET A 60 8.70 -22.77 -0.99
N LYS A 61 9.61 -23.72 -1.24
CA LYS A 61 10.99 -23.59 -1.73
C LYS A 61 11.61 -22.18 -1.75
N GLU A 62 12.45 -21.91 -0.76
CA GLU A 62 13.57 -20.97 -0.85
C GLU A 62 14.86 -21.76 -1.16
N GLU A 63 15.07 -22.10 -2.44
CA GLU A 63 16.36 -22.56 -2.97
C GLU A 63 16.98 -21.40 -3.75
N GLU A 64 17.58 -20.44 -3.04
CA GLU A 64 18.56 -19.51 -3.61
C GLU A 64 19.42 -18.97 -2.46
N GLU A 65 20.12 -19.89 -1.79
CA GLU A 65 21.15 -19.55 -0.82
C GLU A 65 22.28 -18.75 -1.50
N TYR A 66 22.48 -17.56 -0.96
CA TYR A 66 23.56 -16.63 -1.20
C TYR A 66 24.94 -17.34 -1.19
N ARG A 67 25.44 -17.69 -2.37
CA ARG A 67 26.73 -18.40 -2.54
C ARG A 67 27.89 -17.43 -2.34
N ASN A 68 28.63 -17.59 -1.25
CA ASN A 68 29.86 -16.85 -0.98
C ASN A 68 30.93 -17.19 -2.05
N PRO A 69 31.44 -16.21 -2.82
CA PRO A 69 32.33 -16.46 -3.97
C PRO A 69 33.73 -16.99 -3.61
N TYR A 70 34.08 -17.05 -2.33
CA TYR A 70 35.40 -17.51 -1.86
C TYR A 70 35.42 -18.98 -1.38
N THR A 71 34.31 -19.70 -1.50
CA THR A 71 34.24 -21.09 -1.04
C THR A 71 34.79 -22.04 -2.11
N LEU A 72 36.06 -22.45 -1.98
CA LEU A 72 36.69 -23.41 -2.88
C LEU A 72 35.95 -24.77 -2.83
N PRO A 73 35.60 -25.37 -4.00
CA PRO A 73 34.96 -26.68 -4.09
C PRO A 73 35.72 -27.77 -3.35
N GLU A 74 34.98 -28.64 -2.67
CA GLU A 74 35.52 -29.66 -1.75
C GLU A 74 36.54 -30.60 -2.40
N ARG A 75 36.41 -30.85 -3.71
CA ARG A 75 37.34 -31.64 -4.53
C ARG A 75 38.74 -31.02 -4.72
N LEU A 76 38.92 -29.73 -4.44
CA LEU A 76 40.20 -29.02 -4.57
C LEU A 76 40.93 -28.87 -3.22
N ARG A 77 40.36 -29.36 -2.11
CA ARG A 77 41.00 -29.35 -0.80
C ARG A 77 41.95 -30.54 -0.68
N VAL A 78 43.26 -30.30 -0.80
CA VAL A 78 44.29 -31.28 -0.44
C VAL A 78 44.43 -31.29 1.08
N ILE A 79 43.77 -32.24 1.75
CA ILE A 79 43.95 -32.48 3.18
C ILE A 79 45.21 -33.34 3.34
N THR A 80 46.35 -32.72 3.62
CA THR A 80 47.51 -33.46 4.12
C THR A 80 47.18 -33.95 5.52
N LYS A 81 46.76 -35.21 5.66
CA LYS A 81 46.66 -35.87 6.96
C LYS A 81 48.07 -35.98 7.52
N GLY A 82 48.45 -35.09 8.43
CA GLY A 82 49.70 -35.19 9.17
C GLY A 82 49.78 -36.55 9.85
N VAL A 83 50.70 -37.39 9.39
CA VAL A 83 51.00 -38.67 10.01
C VAL A 83 51.63 -38.38 11.37
N LYS A 84 50.91 -38.69 12.46
CA LYS A 84 51.47 -38.62 13.81
C LYS A 84 52.51 -39.72 13.95
N HIS A 85 53.79 -39.38 13.94
CA HIS A 85 54.84 -40.30 14.37
C HIS A 85 54.64 -40.63 15.85
N HIS A 86 54.18 -41.84 16.14
CA HIS A 86 54.32 -42.42 17.47
C HIS A 86 55.82 -42.49 17.78
N ARG A 87 56.26 -41.77 18.82
CA ARG A 87 57.58 -41.97 19.41
C ARG A 87 57.66 -43.43 19.86
N LYS A 88 58.34 -44.27 19.08
CA LYS A 88 58.73 -45.61 19.52
C LYS A 88 59.69 -45.41 20.68
N LYS A 89 59.33 -45.91 21.86
CA LYS A 89 60.30 -46.09 22.94
C LYS A 89 61.29 -47.15 22.42
N HIS A 90 62.57 -46.83 22.41
CA HIS A 90 63.59 -47.85 22.22
C HIS A 90 63.47 -48.83 23.38
N ASP A 91 63.23 -50.10 23.08
CA ASP A 91 63.46 -51.16 24.05
C ASP A 91 64.97 -51.21 24.35
N PRO A 92 65.38 -51.40 25.61
CA PRO A 92 66.79 -51.59 25.92
C PRO A 92 67.29 -52.83 25.16
N PRO A 93 68.57 -52.86 24.74
CA PRO A 93 69.12 -54.03 24.08
C PRO A 93 69.02 -55.20 25.06
N VAL A 94 68.41 -56.30 24.61
CA VAL A 94 68.37 -57.57 25.33
C VAL A 94 69.81 -58.07 25.38
N PRO A 95 70.45 -58.18 26.55
CA PRO A 95 71.69 -58.92 26.66
C PRO A 95 71.32 -60.40 26.74
N ASP A 96 71.76 -61.20 25.77
CA ASP A 96 71.43 -62.62 25.68
C ASP A 96 72.08 -63.49 26.77
N GLU A 97 72.77 -62.92 27.77
CA GLU A 97 73.35 -63.67 28.88
C GLU A 97 73.17 -62.95 30.22
N ILE A 98 72.54 -63.64 31.19
CA ILE A 98 72.44 -63.22 32.58
C ILE A 98 73.81 -63.45 33.23
N HIS A 99 74.59 -62.40 33.44
CA HIS A 99 75.86 -62.48 34.20
C HIS A 99 75.59 -62.28 35.69
N THR A 100 76.09 -63.20 36.53
CA THR A 100 76.03 -63.12 37.99
C THR A 100 77.31 -62.48 38.56
N VAL A 101 77.26 -61.95 39.79
CA VAL A 101 78.34 -61.19 40.46
C VAL A 101 79.65 -61.98 40.65
N CYS A 102 79.69 -63.27 40.29
CA CYS A 102 80.86 -64.14 40.36
C CYS A 102 81.48 -64.48 38.99
N ASP A 103 80.92 -63.99 37.88
CA ASP A 103 81.45 -64.24 36.54
C ASP A 103 82.56 -63.22 36.24
N ILE A 104 83.81 -63.62 36.49
CA ILE A 104 84.98 -62.83 36.12
C ILE A 104 85.25 -63.09 34.64
N ASP A 105 85.19 -62.04 33.83
CA ASP A 105 85.48 -62.07 32.39
C ASP A 105 86.82 -62.79 32.13
N PRO A 106 86.87 -63.84 31.29
CA PRO A 106 88.10 -64.56 31.00
C PRO A 106 89.22 -63.66 30.46
N GLU A 107 88.89 -62.51 29.85
CA GLU A 107 89.90 -61.53 29.42
C GLU A 107 90.46 -60.67 30.57
N PHE A 108 89.79 -60.62 31.73
CA PHE A 108 90.20 -59.80 32.87
C PHE A 108 91.62 -60.12 33.35
N PHE A 109 91.97 -61.41 33.43
CA PHE A 109 93.30 -61.82 33.88
C PHE A 109 94.36 -61.68 32.77
N THR A 110 94.01 -61.87 31.49
CA THR A 110 94.94 -61.61 30.38
C THR A 110 95.35 -60.15 30.26
N LEU A 111 94.50 -59.23 30.74
CA LEU A 111 94.79 -57.79 30.80
C LEU A 111 95.73 -57.41 31.95
N VAL A 112 95.78 -58.21 33.01
CA VAL A 112 96.65 -58.00 34.18
C VAL A 112 98.03 -58.61 33.96
N GLU A 113 98.14 -59.69 33.17
CA GLU A 113 99.39 -60.45 32.95
C GLU A 113 100.48 -59.74 32.11
N GLY A 114 100.26 -58.51 31.62
CA GLY A 114 101.20 -57.80 30.73
C GLY A 114 101.80 -56.50 31.27
N ARG A 115 101.56 -56.11 32.53
CA ARG A 115 102.00 -54.79 33.04
C ARG A 115 103.04 -54.89 34.15
N PRO A 116 104.17 -54.17 34.06
CA PRO A 116 105.18 -54.16 35.12
C PRO A 116 104.63 -53.46 36.37
N VAL A 117 104.40 -54.25 37.43
CA VAL A 117 104.03 -53.75 38.75
C VAL A 117 105.26 -53.05 39.34
N ARG A 118 105.15 -51.72 39.61
CA ARG A 118 106.16 -51.02 40.40
C ARG A 118 106.12 -51.57 41.83
N SER A 119 107.25 -52.07 42.28
CA SER A 119 107.54 -52.74 43.56
C SER A 119 106.78 -52.21 44.78
N PHE A 120 106.15 -53.16 45.50
CA PHE A 120 105.81 -53.25 46.93
C PHE A 120 105.68 -51.96 47.75
N CYS A 121 104.43 -51.59 48.07
CA CYS A 121 103.92 -51.25 49.41
C CYS A 121 102.66 -50.34 49.36
N ASP A 122 101.58 -50.72 48.66
CA ASP A 122 100.18 -50.45 49.07
C ASP A 122 99.21 -51.17 48.13
N ILE A 123 98.58 -52.26 48.58
CA ILE A 123 97.55 -52.99 47.81
C ILE A 123 96.40 -52.02 47.43
N LYS A 124 96.15 -50.99 48.24
CA LYS A 124 95.11 -49.99 47.97
C LYS A 124 95.46 -49.02 46.84
N ALA A 125 96.74 -48.80 46.53
CA ALA A 125 97.15 -48.00 45.38
C ALA A 125 96.99 -48.80 44.09
N PHE A 126 97.41 -50.07 44.10
CA PHE A 126 97.21 -50.98 42.96
C PHE A 126 95.72 -51.18 42.62
N MET A 127 94.87 -51.39 43.63
CA MET A 127 93.42 -51.51 43.42
C MET A 127 92.77 -50.20 42.92
N ARG A 128 93.36 -49.04 43.24
CA ARG A 128 92.91 -47.75 42.70
C ARG A 128 93.33 -47.58 41.25
N ASP A 129 94.58 -47.86 40.92
CA ASP A 129 95.08 -47.75 39.54
C ASP A 129 94.36 -48.74 38.61
N LEU A 130 94.08 -49.96 39.08
CA LEU A 130 93.32 -50.96 38.33
C LEU A 130 91.87 -50.52 38.15
N ARG A 131 91.24 -49.93 39.19
CA ARG A 131 89.90 -49.35 39.09
C ARG A 131 89.87 -48.15 38.14
N ASP A 132 90.84 -47.26 38.20
CA ASP A 132 90.89 -46.07 37.37
C ASP A 132 91.16 -46.45 35.90
N ALA A 133 92.00 -47.47 35.66
CA ALA A 133 92.23 -48.01 34.32
C ALA A 133 90.98 -48.71 33.74
N THR A 134 90.27 -49.52 34.53
CA THR A 134 89.00 -50.14 34.07
C THR A 134 87.92 -49.09 33.86
N LEU A 135 87.82 -48.09 34.74
CA LEU A 135 86.91 -46.95 34.60
C LEU A 135 87.23 -46.13 33.35
N LEU A 136 88.50 -45.82 33.07
CA LEU A 136 88.92 -45.09 31.87
C LEU A 136 88.61 -45.87 30.59
N ARG A 137 88.82 -47.20 30.59
CA ARG A 137 88.47 -48.05 29.45
C ARG A 137 86.95 -48.15 29.26
N ALA A 138 86.19 -48.28 30.33
CA ALA A 138 84.73 -48.25 30.28
C ALA A 138 84.22 -46.90 29.76
N ASN A 139 84.80 -45.79 30.21
CA ASN A 139 84.48 -44.45 29.72
C ASN A 139 84.86 -44.27 28.25
N ALA A 140 86.02 -44.78 27.81
CA ALA A 140 86.42 -44.76 26.41
C ALA A 140 85.46 -45.60 25.55
N GLY A 141 85.05 -46.77 26.02
CA GLY A 141 84.01 -47.60 25.39
C GLY A 141 82.68 -46.88 25.28
N TYR A 142 82.24 -46.22 26.35
CA TYR A 142 81.01 -45.42 26.38
C TYR A 142 81.05 -44.23 25.42
N ILE A 143 82.18 -43.52 25.32
CA ILE A 143 82.36 -42.43 24.36
C ILE A 143 82.33 -42.97 22.94
N ASN A 144 83.01 -44.08 22.66
CA ASN A 144 83.02 -44.70 21.33
C ASN A 144 81.61 -45.17 20.93
N ASP A 145 80.84 -45.75 21.85
CA ASP A 145 79.45 -46.15 21.60
C ASP A 145 78.56 -44.94 21.31
N LYS A 146 78.76 -43.82 22.02
CA LYS A 146 78.10 -42.55 21.71
C LYS A 146 78.47 -41.99 20.34
N ILE A 147 79.74 -42.05 19.96
CA ILE A 147 80.20 -41.63 18.63
C ILE A 147 79.51 -42.49 17.57
N LEU A 148 79.52 -43.81 17.75
CA LEU A 148 78.85 -44.75 16.84
C LEU A 148 77.34 -44.45 16.75
N GLN A 149 76.69 -44.16 17.87
CA GLN A 149 75.27 -43.80 17.90
C GLN A 149 75.00 -42.50 17.13
N ILE A 150 75.86 -41.48 17.27
CA ILE A 150 75.77 -40.23 16.52
C ILE A 150 75.95 -40.51 15.02
N ASP A 151 76.92 -41.33 14.64
CA ASP A 151 77.17 -41.67 13.24
C ASP A 151 75.99 -42.44 12.62
N MET A 152 75.42 -43.39 13.36
CA MET A 152 74.22 -44.12 12.94
C MET A 152 73.01 -43.18 12.80
N PHE A 153 72.81 -42.24 13.71
CA PHE A 153 71.73 -41.27 13.59
C PHE A 153 71.96 -40.30 12.42
N THR A 154 73.19 -39.82 12.23
CA THR A 154 73.55 -38.96 11.11
C THR A 154 73.31 -39.65 9.77
N PHE A 155 73.63 -40.95 9.69
CA PHE A 155 73.37 -41.74 8.49
C PHE A 155 71.87 -41.86 8.20
N LYS A 156 71.06 -42.21 9.22
CA LYS A 156 69.59 -42.29 9.09
C LYS A 156 68.97 -40.95 8.70
N GLU A 157 69.41 -39.85 9.32
CA GLU A 157 68.92 -38.50 9.01
C GLU A 157 69.26 -38.12 7.56
N ARG A 158 70.45 -38.49 7.05
CA ARG A 158 70.80 -38.29 5.65
C ARG A 158 69.93 -39.11 4.71
N GLU A 159 69.64 -40.37 5.03
CA GLU A 159 68.73 -41.19 4.22
C GLU A 159 67.31 -40.58 4.18
N GLU A 160 66.79 -40.14 5.32
CA GLU A 160 65.50 -39.45 5.41
C GLU A 160 65.51 -38.14 4.59
N PHE A 161 66.57 -37.35 4.70
CA PHE A 161 66.73 -36.10 3.95
C PHE A 161 66.81 -36.34 2.43
N GLU A 162 67.59 -37.33 1.99
CA GLU A 162 67.66 -37.70 0.57
C GLU A 162 66.33 -38.21 0.04
N GLN A 163 65.55 -38.92 0.86
CA GLN A 163 64.21 -39.36 0.49
C GLN A 163 63.26 -38.17 0.35
N ILE A 164 63.29 -37.23 1.31
CA ILE A 164 62.49 -35.99 1.23
C ILE A 164 62.87 -35.17 0.00
N ASN A 165 64.16 -35.02 -0.31
CA ASN A 165 64.60 -34.28 -1.49
C ASN A 165 64.13 -34.94 -2.79
N ARG A 166 64.23 -36.27 -2.88
CA ARG A 166 63.72 -37.01 -4.04
C ARG A 166 62.21 -36.81 -4.22
N ASP A 167 61.45 -36.81 -3.14
CA ASP A 167 60.01 -36.57 -3.21
C ASP A 167 59.69 -35.10 -3.52
N PHE A 168 60.48 -34.15 -3.02
CA PHE A 168 60.36 -32.74 -3.38
C PHE A 168 60.65 -32.48 -4.86
N GLU A 169 61.70 -33.09 -5.41
CA GLU A 169 62.03 -33.01 -6.84
C GLU A 169 60.89 -33.56 -7.72
N LYS A 170 60.31 -34.70 -7.34
CA LYS A 170 59.13 -35.27 -8.02
C LYS A 170 57.92 -34.34 -7.95
N ILE A 171 57.64 -33.76 -6.78
CA ILE A 171 56.54 -32.80 -6.62
C ILE A 171 56.77 -31.57 -7.49
N ASN A 172 58.00 -31.06 -7.55
CA ASN A 172 58.35 -29.90 -8.36
C ASN A 172 58.19 -30.21 -9.86
N GLN A 173 58.66 -31.38 -10.32
CA GLN A 173 58.45 -31.83 -11.71
C GLN A 173 56.95 -31.95 -12.04
N ASN A 174 56.16 -32.57 -11.16
CA ASN A 174 54.72 -32.69 -11.34
C ASN A 174 54.01 -31.32 -11.36
N PHE A 175 54.47 -30.38 -10.53
CA PHE A 175 53.94 -29.02 -10.51
C PHE A 175 54.24 -28.27 -11.81
N MET A 176 55.45 -28.42 -12.35
CA MET A 176 55.81 -27.84 -13.65
C MET A 176 54.93 -28.40 -14.77
N VAL A 177 54.74 -29.71 -14.83
CA VAL A 177 53.84 -30.35 -15.82
C VAL A 177 52.40 -29.86 -15.65
N PHE A 178 51.91 -29.74 -14.41
CA PHE A 178 50.57 -29.22 -14.13
C PHE A 178 50.42 -27.75 -14.55
N ALA A 179 51.44 -26.92 -14.31
CA ALA A 179 51.46 -25.52 -14.70
C ALA A 179 51.45 -25.37 -16.23
N GLU A 180 52.22 -26.19 -16.94
CA GLU A 180 52.22 -26.24 -18.40
C GLU A 180 50.86 -26.64 -18.96
N GLN A 181 50.25 -27.71 -18.44
CA GLN A 181 48.91 -28.15 -18.85
C GLN A 181 47.84 -27.08 -18.59
N SER A 182 47.87 -26.45 -17.41
CA SER A 182 46.94 -25.37 -17.05
C SER A 182 47.11 -24.17 -17.97
N PHE A 183 48.35 -23.85 -18.36
CA PHE A 183 48.64 -22.78 -19.30
C PHE A 183 48.13 -23.11 -20.71
N THR A 184 48.30 -24.35 -21.18
CA THR A 184 47.78 -24.77 -22.49
C THR A 184 46.26 -24.73 -22.53
N ASP A 185 45.59 -25.18 -21.46
CA ASP A 185 44.13 -25.16 -21.35
C ASP A 185 43.60 -23.73 -21.31
N ALA A 186 44.20 -22.85 -20.50
CA ALA A 186 43.85 -21.44 -20.44
C ALA A 186 44.03 -20.76 -21.80
N LYS A 187 45.11 -21.09 -22.53
CA LYS A 187 45.36 -20.57 -23.88
C LYS A 187 44.32 -21.05 -24.88
N HIS A 188 43.86 -22.30 -24.76
CA HIS A 188 42.79 -22.85 -25.59
C HIS A 188 41.45 -22.14 -25.31
N VAL A 189 41.08 -21.99 -24.04
CA VAL A 189 39.86 -21.25 -23.64
C VAL A 189 39.91 -19.80 -24.11
N MET A 190 41.07 -19.13 -24.01
CA MET A 190 41.24 -17.78 -24.52
C MET A 190 41.04 -17.69 -26.04
N LYS A 191 41.50 -18.69 -26.80
CA LYS A 191 41.27 -18.73 -28.26
C LYS A 191 39.78 -18.86 -28.59
N LEU A 192 39.10 -19.82 -27.95
CA LEU A 192 37.65 -19.99 -28.14
C LEU A 192 36.88 -18.71 -27.77
N ALA A 193 37.23 -18.06 -26.66
CA ALA A 193 36.61 -16.81 -26.24
C ALA A 193 36.85 -15.66 -27.25
N LYS A 194 38.03 -15.61 -27.89
CA LYS A 194 38.30 -14.64 -28.96
C LYS A 194 37.49 -14.94 -30.22
N GLU A 195 37.37 -16.20 -30.60
CA GLU A 195 36.56 -16.62 -31.75
C GLU A 195 35.08 -16.29 -31.54
N THR A 196 34.52 -16.59 -30.37
CA THR A 196 33.13 -16.26 -30.05
C THR A 196 32.91 -14.75 -29.94
N SER A 197 33.87 -14.00 -29.39
CA SER A 197 33.82 -12.54 -29.36
C SER A 197 33.81 -11.93 -30.77
N MET A 198 34.60 -12.47 -31.69
CA MET A 198 34.61 -12.03 -33.09
C MET A 198 33.29 -12.38 -33.80
N GLN A 199 32.72 -13.57 -33.55
CA GLN A 199 31.40 -13.93 -34.08
C GLN A 199 30.30 -13.02 -33.53
N LEU A 200 30.36 -12.70 -32.23
CA LEU A 200 29.41 -11.79 -31.60
C LEU A 200 29.51 -10.39 -32.22
N ALA A 201 30.72 -9.88 -32.44
CA ALA A 201 30.94 -8.60 -33.12
C ALA A 201 30.31 -8.57 -34.53
N ASN A 202 30.52 -9.63 -35.32
CA ASN A 202 29.90 -9.73 -36.65
C ASN A 202 28.36 -9.76 -36.58
N VAL A 203 27.78 -10.41 -35.58
CA VAL A 203 26.32 -10.45 -35.39
C VAL A 203 25.79 -9.11 -34.90
N THR A 204 26.53 -8.40 -34.03
CA THR A 204 26.14 -7.05 -33.60
C THR A 204 26.17 -6.08 -34.76
N ASP A 205 27.18 -6.14 -35.63
CA ASP A 205 27.28 -5.30 -36.82
C ASP A 205 26.08 -5.54 -37.77
N GLN A 206 25.73 -6.80 -38.01
CA GLN A 206 24.54 -7.15 -38.80
C GLN A 206 23.25 -6.64 -38.16
N LEU A 207 23.12 -6.75 -36.83
CA LEU A 207 21.94 -6.26 -36.10
C LEU A 207 21.84 -4.73 -36.18
N GLU A 208 22.97 -4.02 -36.09
CA GLU A 208 23.04 -2.58 -36.29
C GLU A 208 22.61 -2.19 -37.70
N GLU A 209 23.10 -2.87 -38.74
CA GLU A 209 22.65 -2.66 -40.12
C GLU A 209 21.13 -2.84 -40.28
N TYR A 210 20.56 -3.92 -39.72
CA TYR A 210 19.11 -4.13 -39.72
C TYR A 210 18.37 -3.04 -38.95
N SER A 211 18.92 -2.57 -37.83
CA SER A 211 18.33 -1.49 -37.05
C SER A 211 18.29 -0.17 -37.84
N PHE A 212 19.37 0.15 -38.56
CA PHE A 212 19.42 1.32 -39.44
C PHE A 212 18.43 1.20 -40.59
N ALA A 213 18.34 0.02 -41.22
CA ALA A 213 17.37 -0.24 -42.28
C ALA A 213 15.93 -0.10 -41.76
N PHE A 214 15.64 -0.62 -40.57
CA PHE A 214 14.34 -0.52 -39.92
C PHE A 214 13.98 0.94 -39.60
N ILE A 215 14.90 1.70 -39.01
CA ILE A 215 14.70 3.13 -38.71
C ILE A 215 14.46 3.92 -40.00
N LYS A 216 15.20 3.63 -41.08
CA LYS A 216 15.01 4.27 -42.38
C LYS A 216 13.62 4.00 -42.95
N ILE A 217 13.12 2.77 -42.85
CA ILE A 217 11.76 2.40 -43.30
C ILE A 217 10.72 3.06 -42.41
N LYS A 218 10.90 3.05 -41.08
CA LYS A 218 10.02 3.70 -40.11
C LYS A 218 9.89 5.20 -40.39
N ASN A 219 10.99 5.89 -40.62
CA ASN A 219 10.99 7.32 -40.94
C ASN A 219 10.26 7.62 -42.26
N LYS A 220 10.49 6.81 -43.30
CA LYS A 220 9.74 6.93 -44.56
C LYS A 220 8.23 6.74 -44.35
N LEU A 221 7.84 5.75 -43.55
CA LEU A 221 6.44 5.48 -43.25
C LEU A 221 5.80 6.62 -42.47
N ILE A 222 6.49 7.16 -41.47
CA ILE A 222 6.01 8.33 -40.70
C ILE A 222 5.78 9.52 -41.65
N ASN A 223 6.70 9.79 -42.57
CA ASN A 223 6.52 10.86 -43.56
C ASN A 223 5.30 10.61 -44.45
N ILE A 224 5.09 9.39 -44.94
CA ILE A 224 3.90 9.03 -45.74
C ILE A 224 2.61 9.21 -44.93
N VAL A 225 2.59 8.82 -43.66
CA VAL A 225 1.42 9.02 -42.79
C VAL A 225 1.16 10.50 -42.53
N ALA A 226 2.21 11.31 -42.37
CA ALA A 226 2.08 12.76 -42.21
C ALA A 226 1.55 13.43 -43.49
N GLU A 227 2.06 13.05 -44.66
CA GLU A 227 1.53 13.50 -45.96
C GLU A 227 0.06 13.10 -46.13
N TYR A 228 -0.30 11.87 -45.75
CA TYR A 228 -1.68 11.41 -45.80
C TYR A 228 -2.59 12.18 -44.83
N ASP A 229 -2.12 12.53 -43.63
CA ASP A 229 -2.88 13.37 -42.70
C ASP A 229 -3.15 14.76 -43.28
N GLN A 230 -2.14 15.40 -43.88
CA GLN A 230 -2.31 16.67 -44.60
C GLN A 230 -3.34 16.54 -45.74
N LEU A 231 -3.26 15.47 -46.53
CA LEU A 231 -4.22 15.20 -47.61
C LEU A 231 -5.63 14.92 -47.06
N SER A 232 -5.77 14.27 -45.90
CA SER A 232 -7.06 14.07 -45.22
C SER A 232 -7.66 15.41 -44.79
N GLN A 233 -6.85 16.31 -44.24
CA GLN A 233 -7.29 17.66 -43.87
C GLN A 233 -7.75 18.46 -45.10
N TYR A 234 -7.01 18.39 -46.22
CA TYR A 234 -7.46 19.01 -47.47
C TYR A 234 -8.75 18.39 -47.99
N LYS A 235 -8.91 17.06 -47.90
CA LYS A 235 -10.15 16.38 -48.26
C LYS A 235 -11.31 16.84 -47.38
N LYS A 236 -11.10 16.98 -46.07
CA LYS A 236 -12.10 17.51 -45.13
C LYS A 236 -12.56 18.91 -45.53
N PHE A 237 -11.62 19.82 -45.76
CA PHE A 237 -11.90 21.16 -46.24
C PHE A 237 -12.72 21.16 -47.54
N LEU A 238 -12.34 20.32 -48.51
CA LEU A 238 -13.09 20.18 -49.76
C LEU A 238 -14.50 19.60 -49.54
N THR A 239 -14.68 18.69 -48.58
CA THR A 239 -16.00 18.14 -48.23
C THR A 239 -16.88 19.12 -47.45
N GLU A 240 -16.31 20.07 -46.71
CA GLU A 240 -17.07 21.13 -46.03
C GLU A 240 -17.58 22.18 -47.02
N ILE A 241 -16.76 22.51 -48.03
CA ILE A 241 -17.14 23.45 -49.09
C ILE A 241 -18.13 22.80 -50.09
N SER A 242 -18.11 21.47 -50.20
CA SER A 242 -19.02 20.75 -51.09
C SER A 242 -20.50 20.88 -50.65
N PRO A 243 -21.45 20.65 -51.57
CA PRO A 243 -22.88 20.71 -51.24
C PRO A 243 -23.29 19.77 -50.10
N LYS A 244 -24.31 20.17 -49.32
CA LYS A 244 -24.79 19.45 -48.12
C LYS A 244 -25.12 17.97 -48.35
N TRP A 245 -25.55 17.58 -49.56
CA TRP A 245 -25.82 16.18 -49.90
C TRP A 245 -24.54 15.34 -50.05
N TRP A 246 -23.45 15.93 -50.54
CA TRP A 246 -22.13 15.29 -50.61
C TRP A 246 -21.53 15.15 -49.22
N HIS A 247 -21.66 16.19 -48.39
CA HIS A 247 -21.23 16.18 -47.01
C HIS A 247 -21.84 15.02 -46.21
N LYS A 248 -23.16 14.83 -46.29
CA LYS A 248 -23.85 13.73 -45.59
C LYS A 248 -23.37 12.33 -45.97
N ARG A 249 -22.91 12.14 -47.22
CA ARG A 249 -22.46 10.84 -47.74
C ARG A 249 -21.00 10.56 -47.39
N TYR A 250 -20.13 11.58 -47.39
CA TYR A 250 -18.68 11.39 -47.28
C TYR A 250 -18.05 11.88 -45.97
N ALA A 251 -18.77 12.62 -45.12
CA ALA A 251 -18.25 13.06 -43.81
C ALA A 251 -17.81 11.90 -42.92
N SER A 252 -18.57 10.79 -42.93
CA SER A 252 -18.25 9.58 -42.16
C SER A 252 -16.96 8.89 -42.62
N HIS A 253 -16.55 9.08 -43.87
CA HIS A 253 -15.30 8.53 -44.41
C HIS A 253 -14.08 9.36 -43.96
N CYS A 254 -14.22 10.69 -43.88
CA CYS A 254 -13.16 11.57 -43.39
C CYS A 254 -12.89 11.38 -41.89
N GLU A 255 -13.94 11.19 -41.07
CA GLU A 255 -13.77 10.88 -39.64
C GLU A 255 -13.12 9.52 -39.39
N LYS A 256 -13.43 8.52 -40.23
CA LYS A 256 -12.79 7.20 -40.15
C LYS A 256 -11.31 7.26 -40.54
N ALA A 257 -10.96 8.04 -41.57
CA ALA A 257 -9.57 8.22 -41.99
C ALA A 257 -8.72 8.83 -40.84
N ASP A 258 -9.20 9.90 -40.20
CA ASP A 258 -8.48 10.56 -39.11
C ASP A 258 -8.29 9.67 -37.86
N LYS A 259 -9.32 8.90 -37.49
CA LYS A 259 -9.21 7.91 -36.39
C LYS A 259 -8.19 6.81 -36.72
N LEU A 260 -8.08 6.41 -37.98
CA LEU A 260 -7.10 5.43 -38.42
C LEU A 260 -5.68 6.01 -38.45
N CYS A 261 -5.50 7.26 -38.89
CA CYS A 261 -4.20 7.95 -38.90
C CYS A 261 -3.66 8.20 -37.50
N SER A 262 -4.50 8.72 -36.60
CA SER A 262 -4.13 8.93 -35.19
C SER A 262 -3.76 7.61 -34.50
N ARG A 263 -4.47 6.51 -34.79
CA ARG A 263 -4.13 5.17 -34.29
C ARG A 263 -2.80 4.66 -34.87
N LEU A 264 -2.54 4.89 -36.15
CA LEU A 264 -1.26 4.53 -36.78
C LEU A 264 -0.08 5.31 -36.21
N LEU A 265 -0.23 6.62 -36.00
CA LEU A 265 0.82 7.47 -35.41
C LEU A 265 1.17 7.05 -33.97
N THR A 266 0.16 6.79 -33.14
CA THR A 266 0.35 6.31 -31.77
C THR A 266 0.98 4.92 -31.72
N GLN A 267 0.64 4.04 -32.67
CA GLN A 267 1.25 2.72 -32.83
C GLN A 267 2.68 2.77 -33.37
N LEU A 268 3.05 3.75 -34.21
CA LEU A 268 4.44 3.92 -34.69
C LEU A 268 5.38 4.45 -33.60
N GLN A 269 4.84 5.08 -32.56
CA GLN A 269 5.57 5.57 -31.40
C GLN A 269 5.80 4.49 -30.32
N THR A 270 5.01 3.41 -30.32
CA THR A 270 5.14 2.33 -29.35
C THR A 270 5.97 1.18 -29.93
N GLU A 271 7.05 0.80 -29.26
CA GLU A 271 8.03 -0.19 -29.74
C GLU A 271 7.66 -1.62 -29.34
N THR A 272 6.47 -2.10 -29.68
CA THR A 272 6.09 -3.51 -29.43
C THR A 272 6.20 -4.37 -30.69
N PRO A 273 6.62 -5.65 -30.59
CA PRO A 273 6.88 -6.50 -31.75
C PRO A 273 5.62 -7.03 -32.46
N GLU A 274 4.44 -6.91 -31.84
CA GLU A 274 3.16 -7.41 -32.39
C GLU A 274 2.56 -6.53 -33.50
N ILE A 275 3.23 -5.43 -33.87
CA ILE A 275 2.61 -4.38 -34.66
C ILE A 275 2.70 -4.61 -36.19
N SER A 276 3.54 -5.53 -36.68
CA SER A 276 3.66 -5.79 -38.14
C SER A 276 2.32 -6.18 -38.81
N THR A 277 1.53 -7.02 -38.15
CA THR A 277 0.22 -7.47 -38.65
C THR A 277 -0.82 -6.36 -38.57
N LEU A 278 -0.83 -5.58 -37.48
CA LEU A 278 -1.75 -4.46 -37.29
C LEU A 278 -1.44 -3.27 -38.21
N TYR A 279 -0.17 -3.01 -38.51
CA TYR A 279 0.24 -2.02 -39.52
C TYR A 279 -0.26 -2.40 -40.90
N SER A 280 -0.10 -3.67 -41.30
CA SER A 280 -0.59 -4.13 -42.61
C SER A 280 -2.12 -3.98 -42.71
N GLN A 281 -2.86 -4.33 -41.66
CA GLN A 281 -4.32 -4.24 -41.64
C GLN A 281 -4.82 -2.79 -41.67
N SER A 282 -4.17 -1.89 -40.92
CA SER A 282 -4.53 -0.47 -40.90
C SER A 282 -4.15 0.26 -42.19
N ALA A 283 -3.00 -0.06 -42.78
CA ALA A 283 -2.61 0.44 -44.10
C ALA A 283 -3.53 -0.07 -45.22
N LEU A 284 -3.93 -1.35 -45.20
CA LEU A 284 -4.91 -1.91 -46.13
C LEU A 284 -6.28 -1.25 -45.97
N SER A 285 -6.69 -0.97 -44.73
CA SER A 285 -7.95 -0.26 -44.44
C SER A 285 -7.93 1.19 -44.95
N LEU A 286 -6.77 1.86 -44.90
CA LEU A 286 -6.58 3.17 -45.50
C LEU A 286 -6.64 3.12 -47.04
N ALA A 287 -6.03 2.10 -47.65
CA ALA A 287 -6.03 1.92 -49.10
C ALA A 287 -7.44 1.64 -49.68
N GLN A 288 -8.33 1.05 -48.88
CA GLN A 288 -9.71 0.75 -49.29
C GLN A 288 -10.65 1.97 -49.29
N LEU A 289 -10.24 3.12 -48.74
CA LEU A 289 -11.06 4.33 -48.73
C LEU A 289 -11.04 5.00 -50.12
N PRO A 290 -12.20 5.15 -50.79
CA PRO A 290 -12.24 5.74 -52.12
C PRO A 290 -11.82 7.22 -52.08
N PRO A 291 -10.85 7.65 -52.91
CA PRO A 291 -10.45 9.05 -53.04
C PRO A 291 -11.38 9.78 -54.01
N GLU A 292 -12.69 9.75 -53.77
CA GLU A 292 -13.63 10.51 -54.59
C GLU A 292 -13.69 11.97 -54.11
N LEU A 293 -13.35 12.88 -55.02
CA LEU A 293 -13.41 14.32 -54.80
C LEU A 293 -14.56 14.92 -55.62
N TYR A 294 -15.32 15.82 -54.99
CA TYR A 294 -16.39 16.56 -55.65
C TYR A 294 -15.83 17.54 -56.71
N PHE A 295 -14.76 18.26 -56.35
CA PHE A 295 -14.07 19.19 -57.23
C PHE A 295 -12.93 18.48 -57.96
N LYS A 296 -13.03 18.36 -59.29
CA LYS A 296 -12.00 17.71 -60.13
C LYS A 296 -10.96 18.71 -60.65
N ARG A 297 -11.30 19.99 -60.72
CA ARG A 297 -10.43 21.06 -61.22
C ARG A 297 -10.34 22.21 -60.21
N PRO A 298 -9.16 22.79 -59.95
CA PRO A 298 -8.99 23.93 -59.05
C PRO A 298 -9.85 25.15 -59.44
N SER A 299 -10.09 25.35 -60.75
CA SER A 299 -10.93 26.44 -61.24
C SER A 299 -12.36 26.40 -60.68
N GLN A 300 -12.91 25.21 -60.45
CA GLN A 300 -14.25 25.05 -59.87
C GLN A 300 -14.29 25.55 -58.42
N LEU A 301 -13.24 25.28 -57.65
CA LEU A 301 -13.11 25.75 -56.28
C LEU A 301 -12.99 27.28 -56.25
N ILE A 302 -12.17 27.87 -57.13
CA ILE A 302 -12.01 29.33 -57.22
C ILE A 302 -13.34 29.99 -57.57
N THR A 303 -14.08 29.48 -58.56
CA THR A 303 -15.40 30.05 -58.91
C THR A 303 -16.41 29.95 -57.76
N HIS A 304 -16.35 28.87 -56.97
CA HIS A 304 -17.22 28.70 -55.81
C HIS A 304 -16.83 29.66 -54.68
N LEU A 305 -15.54 29.77 -54.38
CA LEU A 305 -15.01 30.72 -53.39
C LEU A 305 -15.33 32.16 -53.79
N GLU A 306 -15.16 32.54 -55.06
CA GLU A 306 -15.55 33.86 -55.57
C GLU A 306 -17.05 34.12 -55.41
N SER A 307 -17.90 33.11 -55.65
CA SER A 307 -19.34 33.22 -55.40
C SER A 307 -19.63 33.41 -53.91
N VAL A 308 -18.96 32.68 -53.02
CA VAL A 308 -19.10 32.82 -51.57
C VAL A 308 -18.60 34.21 -51.12
N CYS A 309 -17.44 34.66 -51.60
CA CYS A 309 -16.92 36.00 -51.32
C CYS A 309 -17.90 37.09 -51.77
N ARG A 310 -18.51 36.96 -52.95
CA ARG A 310 -19.55 37.88 -53.42
C ARG A 310 -20.80 37.84 -52.53
N GLN A 311 -21.20 36.66 -52.05
CA GLN A 311 -22.31 36.53 -51.09
C GLN A 311 -21.96 37.18 -49.75
N CYS A 312 -20.78 36.89 -49.18
CA CYS A 312 -20.29 37.52 -47.96
C CYS A 312 -20.20 39.03 -48.09
N PHE A 313 -19.75 39.54 -49.24
CA PHE A 313 -19.71 40.98 -49.52
C PHE A 313 -21.12 41.58 -49.53
N LYS A 314 -22.09 40.93 -50.19
CA LYS A 314 -23.50 41.35 -50.15
C LYS A 314 -24.06 41.31 -48.73
N TYR A 315 -23.74 40.28 -47.95
CA TYR A 315 -24.15 40.22 -46.54
C TYR A 315 -23.51 41.34 -45.72
N LEU A 316 -22.24 41.66 -45.95
CA LEU A 316 -21.55 42.76 -45.29
C LEU A 316 -22.18 44.11 -45.64
N GLU A 317 -22.55 44.31 -46.91
CA GLU A 317 -23.26 45.50 -47.39
C GLU A 317 -24.62 45.63 -46.71
N ILE A 318 -25.40 44.54 -46.66
CA ILE A 318 -26.66 44.45 -45.92
C ILE A 318 -26.42 44.78 -44.44
N CYS A 319 -25.43 44.15 -43.79
CA CYS A 319 -25.08 44.44 -42.41
C CYS A 319 -24.67 45.91 -42.19
N GLY A 320 -23.97 46.53 -43.14
CA GLY A 320 -23.62 47.94 -43.12
C GLY A 320 -24.85 48.84 -43.15
N ILE A 321 -25.78 48.58 -44.07
CA ILE A 321 -27.05 49.31 -44.20
C ILE A 321 -27.91 49.16 -42.93
N PHE A 322 -28.02 47.93 -42.41
CA PHE A 322 -28.85 47.62 -41.24
C PHE A 322 -28.13 47.82 -39.90
N SER A 323 -26.85 48.21 -39.88
CA SER A 323 -26.05 48.37 -38.65
C SER A 323 -26.72 49.31 -37.65
N GLY A 324 -27.25 50.44 -38.12
CA GLY A 324 -27.99 51.40 -37.28
C GLY A 324 -29.28 50.81 -36.71
N SER A 325 -30.00 50.00 -37.49
CA SER A 325 -31.20 49.29 -37.02
C SER A 325 -30.86 48.20 -36.00
N PHE A 326 -29.78 47.44 -36.21
CA PHE A 326 -29.30 46.45 -35.25
C PHE A 326 -28.84 47.10 -33.95
N TYR A 327 -28.17 48.26 -34.02
CA TYR A 327 -27.79 49.02 -32.83
C TYR A 327 -29.03 49.43 -32.02
N LYS A 328 -30.06 49.97 -32.69
CA LYS A 328 -31.33 50.32 -32.04
C LYS A 328 -32.01 49.09 -31.42
N ILE A 329 -32.13 47.99 -32.17
CA ILE A 329 -32.72 46.74 -31.66
C ILE A 329 -31.95 46.20 -30.45
N ASN A 330 -30.62 46.24 -30.48
CA ASN A 330 -29.80 45.79 -29.36
C ASN A 330 -29.92 46.72 -28.13
N MET A 331 -30.08 48.03 -28.33
CA MET A 331 -30.36 48.95 -27.24
C MET A 331 -31.73 48.70 -26.62
N GLU A 332 -32.77 48.53 -27.43
CA GLU A 332 -34.11 48.16 -26.95
C GLU A 332 -34.09 46.80 -26.24
N LYS A 333 -33.36 45.82 -26.79
CA LYS A 333 -33.16 44.52 -26.15
C LYS A 333 -32.55 44.66 -24.76
N ARG A 334 -31.50 45.47 -24.60
CA ARG A 334 -30.89 45.74 -23.30
C ARG A 334 -31.86 46.42 -22.35
N HIS A 335 -32.62 47.41 -22.83
CA HIS A 335 -33.67 48.05 -22.03
C HIS A 335 -34.73 47.05 -21.56
N PHE A 336 -35.14 46.10 -22.39
CA PHE A 336 -36.05 45.04 -21.98
C PHE A 336 -35.40 44.05 -21.00
N GLU A 337 -34.14 43.68 -21.20
CA GLU A 337 -33.40 42.82 -20.26
C GLU A 337 -33.30 43.48 -18.88
N ASP A 338 -32.95 44.78 -18.83
CA ASP A 338 -32.88 45.55 -17.59
C ASP A 338 -34.26 45.67 -16.93
N ALA A 339 -35.32 45.98 -17.69
CA ALA A 339 -36.68 46.04 -17.16
C ALA A 339 -37.17 44.69 -16.61
N ILE A 340 -36.87 43.59 -17.29
CA ILE A 340 -37.18 42.24 -16.82
C ILE A 340 -36.41 41.95 -15.52
N HIS A 341 -35.15 42.35 -15.44
CA HIS A 341 -34.35 42.18 -14.22
C HIS A 341 -34.91 42.98 -13.04
N ASP A 342 -35.29 44.24 -13.26
CA ASP A 342 -35.94 45.08 -12.26
C ASP A 342 -37.28 44.49 -11.80
N HIS A 343 -38.08 43.96 -12.72
CA HIS A 343 -39.31 43.27 -12.36
C HIS A 343 -39.05 41.98 -11.56
N ALA A 344 -38.04 41.21 -11.92
CA ALA A 344 -37.66 39.99 -11.20
C ALA A 344 -37.20 40.31 -9.77
N THR A 345 -36.35 41.33 -9.59
CA THR A 345 -35.91 41.76 -8.26
C THR A 345 -37.07 42.30 -7.41
N HIS A 346 -37.99 43.05 -8.02
CA HIS A 346 -39.21 43.51 -7.33
C HIS A 346 -40.13 42.34 -6.92
N MET A 347 -40.33 41.35 -7.80
CA MET A 347 -41.10 40.14 -7.45
C MET A 347 -40.42 39.36 -6.32
N GLN A 348 -39.09 39.23 -6.35
CA GLN A 348 -38.34 38.57 -5.29
C GLN A 348 -38.50 39.30 -3.95
N TYR A 349 -38.44 40.64 -3.96
CA TYR A 349 -38.68 41.45 -2.77
C TYR A 349 -40.10 41.23 -2.20
N ILE A 350 -41.12 41.14 -3.06
CA ILE A 350 -42.50 40.83 -2.63
C ILE A 350 -42.57 39.43 -2.01
N ILE A 351 -41.97 38.43 -2.64
CA ILE A 351 -41.91 37.05 -2.13
C ILE A 351 -41.28 37.04 -0.74
N ASP A 352 -40.17 37.74 -0.54
CA ASP A 352 -39.47 37.78 0.75
C ASP A 352 -40.33 38.43 1.86
N ILE A 353 -41.11 39.47 1.54
CA ILE A 353 -42.08 40.06 2.47
C ILE A 353 -43.12 39.03 2.88
N PHE A 354 -43.71 38.32 1.90
CA PHE A 354 -44.74 37.32 2.19
C PHE A 354 -44.17 36.13 2.96
N GLN A 355 -42.97 35.66 2.64
CA GLN A 355 -42.30 34.62 3.42
C GLN A 355 -42.07 35.04 4.87
N LYS A 356 -41.62 36.28 5.11
CA LYS A 356 -41.49 36.81 6.48
C LYS A 356 -42.84 36.86 7.19
N LYS A 357 -43.91 37.26 6.48
CA LYS A 357 -45.26 37.29 7.05
C LYS A 357 -45.76 35.89 7.38
N VAL A 358 -45.53 34.89 6.52
CA VAL A 358 -45.89 33.49 6.75
C VAL A 358 -45.13 32.95 7.97
N LYS A 359 -43.82 33.14 8.05
CA LYS A 359 -43.02 32.72 9.22
C LYS A 359 -43.52 33.34 10.52
N ASN A 360 -43.86 34.62 10.50
CA ASN A 360 -44.44 35.27 11.68
C ASN A 360 -45.79 34.65 12.06
N LEU A 361 -46.64 34.35 11.08
CA LEU A 361 -47.93 33.70 11.32
C LEU A 361 -47.76 32.27 11.87
N GLU A 362 -46.81 31.49 11.36
CA GLU A 362 -46.45 30.16 11.87
C GLU A 362 -46.02 30.24 13.34
N VAL A 363 -45.09 31.14 13.67
CA VAL A 363 -44.66 31.36 15.06
C VAL A 363 -45.83 31.78 15.94
N THR A 364 -46.71 32.67 15.47
CA THR A 364 -47.90 33.03 16.27
C THR A 364 -48.87 31.85 16.43
N CYS A 365 -49.00 30.99 15.43
CA CYS A 365 -49.83 29.80 15.50
C CYS A 365 -49.28 28.82 16.54
N ASP A 366 -47.97 28.61 16.59
CA ASP A 366 -47.33 27.73 17.56
C ASP A 366 -47.49 28.27 18.99
N ILE A 367 -47.33 29.59 19.20
CA ILE A 367 -47.62 30.23 20.50
C ILE A 367 -49.09 30.01 20.90
N PHE A 368 -50.03 30.13 19.95
CA PHE A 368 -51.44 29.87 20.25
C PHE A 368 -51.72 28.41 20.54
N LYS A 369 -51.07 27.46 19.86
CA LYS A 369 -51.16 26.02 20.15
C LYS A 369 -50.61 25.71 21.52
N GLU A 370 -49.45 26.23 21.89
CA GLU A 370 -48.87 26.06 23.23
C GLU A 370 -49.80 26.60 24.32
N ARG A 371 -50.35 27.81 24.11
CA ARG A 371 -51.33 28.40 25.03
C ARG A 371 -52.60 27.56 25.12
N PHE A 372 -53.11 27.08 23.98
CA PHE A 372 -54.28 26.22 23.94
C PHE A 372 -54.05 24.90 24.67
N ASN A 373 -52.92 24.24 24.43
CA ASN A 373 -52.53 23.01 25.13
C ASN A 373 -52.37 23.27 26.63
N THR A 374 -51.79 24.40 27.02
CA THR A 374 -51.70 24.80 28.44
C THR A 374 -53.09 24.94 29.06
N ILE A 375 -54.05 25.56 28.36
CA ILE A 375 -55.44 25.67 28.84
C ILE A 375 -56.09 24.29 28.92
N LEU A 376 -55.86 23.42 27.93
CA LEU A 376 -56.45 22.09 27.90
C LEU A 376 -55.91 21.19 29.01
N GLU A 377 -54.58 21.14 29.18
CA GLU A 377 -53.89 20.31 30.17
C GLU A 377 -54.00 20.83 31.60
N LYS A 378 -54.03 22.15 31.81
CA LYS A 378 -54.16 22.71 33.16
C LYS A 378 -55.60 23.02 33.48
N VAL A 379 -56.22 23.93 32.74
CA VAL A 379 -57.52 24.48 33.12
C VAL A 379 -58.65 23.47 32.89
N ILE A 380 -58.73 22.87 31.70
CA ILE A 380 -59.83 21.93 31.40
C ILE A 380 -59.62 20.60 32.13
N TYR A 381 -58.39 20.07 32.16
CA TYR A 381 -58.12 18.86 32.92
C TYR A 381 -58.39 19.06 34.41
N GLU A 382 -57.89 20.13 35.05
CA GLU A 382 -58.15 20.37 36.48
C GLU A 382 -59.64 20.60 36.78
N LEU A 383 -60.36 21.34 35.93
CA LEU A 383 -61.76 21.68 36.17
C LEU A 383 -62.74 20.55 35.82
N VAL A 384 -62.48 19.77 34.76
CA VAL A 384 -63.46 18.81 34.20
C VAL A 384 -63.03 17.35 34.41
N ALA A 385 -61.75 17.05 34.17
CA ALA A 385 -61.26 15.65 34.12
C ALA A 385 -60.44 15.23 35.34
N SER A 386 -60.13 16.16 36.26
CA SER A 386 -59.34 15.85 37.45
C SER A 386 -60.13 14.91 38.34
N TYR A 387 -59.41 14.02 39.01
CA TYR A 387 -60.00 13.03 39.89
C TYR A 387 -60.92 13.67 40.94
N GLU A 388 -60.54 14.82 41.51
CA GLU A 388 -61.35 15.51 42.51
C GLU A 388 -62.58 16.19 41.92
N SER A 389 -62.48 16.80 40.74
CA SER A 389 -63.62 17.43 40.06
C SER A 389 -64.63 16.40 39.56
N SER A 390 -64.14 15.29 39.00
CA SER A 390 -64.97 14.16 38.56
C SER A 390 -65.62 13.43 39.74
N LYS A 391 -64.90 13.27 40.85
CA LYS A 391 -65.44 12.75 42.12
C LYS A 391 -66.49 13.68 42.71
N LEU A 392 -66.26 14.99 42.74
CA LEU A 392 -67.24 15.97 43.22
C LEU A 392 -68.49 15.94 42.33
N PHE A 393 -68.33 15.89 41.01
CA PHE A 393 -69.44 15.73 40.08
C PHE A 393 -70.23 14.45 40.34
N MET A 394 -69.55 13.29 40.48
CA MET A 394 -70.20 12.03 40.84
C MET A 394 -70.89 12.09 42.20
N CYS A 395 -70.29 12.72 43.21
CA CYS A 395 -70.89 12.86 44.54
C CYS A 395 -72.14 13.75 44.50
N VAL A 396 -72.10 14.87 43.78
CA VAL A 396 -73.25 15.76 43.58
C VAL A 396 -74.35 15.03 42.81
N GLN A 397 -73.99 14.28 41.77
CA GLN A 397 -74.93 13.50 40.96
C GLN A 397 -75.51 12.33 41.75
N PHE A 398 -74.73 11.67 42.62
CA PHE A 398 -75.19 10.64 43.54
C PHE A 398 -76.19 11.21 44.55
N VAL A 399 -75.86 12.34 45.21
CA VAL A 399 -76.77 13.04 46.14
C VAL A 399 -78.05 13.48 45.42
N HIS A 400 -77.93 14.02 44.21
CA HIS A 400 -79.08 14.42 43.40
C HIS A 400 -79.95 13.22 43.00
N SER A 401 -79.35 12.09 42.63
CA SER A 401 -80.08 10.86 42.30
C SER A 401 -80.77 10.25 43.52
N GLY A 402 -80.14 10.31 44.70
CA GLY A 402 -80.71 9.85 45.96
C GLY A 402 -81.86 10.72 46.48
N LEU A 403 -81.79 12.05 46.28
CA LEU A 403 -82.84 12.98 46.71
C LEU A 403 -84.05 13.02 45.76
N TYR A 404 -83.82 12.93 44.44
CA TYR A 404 -84.87 13.13 43.44
C TYR A 404 -85.35 11.85 42.75
N GLY A 405 -84.75 10.68 43.03
CA GLY A 405 -85.23 9.39 42.51
C GLY A 405 -85.29 9.27 40.98
N PHE A 406 -84.62 10.15 40.25
CA PHE A 406 -84.57 10.11 38.79
C PHE A 406 -83.57 9.06 38.31
N LYS A 407 -83.94 8.33 37.24
CA LYS A 407 -83.08 7.35 36.59
C LYS A 407 -81.72 8.00 36.25
N PRO A 408 -80.59 7.29 36.44
CA PRO A 408 -79.29 7.81 36.03
C PRO A 408 -79.31 8.16 34.54
N ASP A 409 -78.62 9.24 34.19
CA ASP A 409 -78.43 9.69 32.80
C ASP A 409 -77.88 8.52 31.96
N HIS A 410 -78.36 8.37 30.73
CA HIS A 410 -78.11 7.21 29.86
C HIS A 410 -76.65 7.10 29.41
N ARG A 411 -75.85 8.13 29.71
CA ARG A 411 -74.40 8.20 29.50
C ARG A 411 -73.59 7.47 30.57
N ASP A 412 -74.18 7.18 31.74
CA ASP A 412 -73.49 6.59 32.90
C ASP A 412 -73.85 5.11 33.14
N SER A 413 -74.55 4.46 32.20
CA SER A 413 -74.68 3.01 32.26
C SER A 413 -73.33 2.37 31.91
N LEU A 414 -72.78 1.52 32.80
CA LEU A 414 -71.53 0.80 32.57
C LEU A 414 -71.49 0.12 31.19
N THR A 415 -72.64 -0.37 30.72
CA THR A 415 -72.79 -0.98 29.40
C THR A 415 -72.60 0.02 28.25
N ALA A 416 -73.10 1.24 28.38
CA ALA A 416 -72.93 2.29 27.38
C ALA A 416 -71.47 2.78 27.31
N LEU A 417 -70.77 2.85 28.45
CA LEU A 417 -69.33 3.14 28.47
C LEU A 417 -68.52 2.02 27.79
N MET A 418 -68.84 0.77 28.08
CA MET A 418 -68.19 -0.39 27.45
C MET A 418 -68.40 -0.40 25.94
N VAL A 419 -69.62 -0.15 25.46
CA VAL A 419 -69.94 -0.07 24.03
C VAL A 419 -69.18 1.06 23.34
N ASN A 420 -68.98 2.20 24.00
CA ASN A 420 -68.20 3.30 23.43
C ASN A 420 -66.69 2.97 23.36
N ILE A 421 -66.15 2.25 24.34
CA ILE A 421 -64.76 1.76 24.30
C ILE A 421 -64.59 0.74 23.19
N GLU A 422 -65.51 -0.20 23.05
CA GLU A 422 -65.52 -1.18 21.94
C GLU A 422 -65.60 -0.46 20.60
N ARG A 423 -66.47 0.54 20.46
CA ARG A 423 -66.59 1.32 19.23
C ARG A 423 -65.31 2.09 18.88
N TYR A 424 -64.64 2.65 19.89
CA TYR A 424 -63.36 3.34 19.71
C TYR A 424 -62.23 2.37 19.35
N TYR A 425 -62.20 1.18 19.97
CA TYR A 425 -61.28 0.12 19.60
C TYR A 425 -61.51 -0.39 18.18
N ASP A 426 -62.76 -0.51 17.75
CA ASP A 426 -63.15 -0.87 16.39
C ASP A 426 -62.77 0.21 15.38
N GLU A 427 -62.93 1.50 15.73
CA GLU A 427 -62.49 2.62 14.89
C GLU A 427 -60.97 2.60 14.70
N ILE A 428 -60.19 2.42 15.77
CA ILE A 428 -58.72 2.29 15.69
C ILE A 428 -58.31 1.04 14.91
N SER A 429 -58.98 -0.09 15.13
CA SER A 429 -58.67 -1.32 14.41
C SER A 429 -58.95 -1.17 12.91
N LYS A 430 -60.04 -0.48 12.53
CA LYS A 430 -60.33 -0.12 11.13
C LYS A 430 -59.27 0.80 10.54
N GLU A 431 -58.78 1.77 11.30
CA GLU A 431 -57.69 2.64 10.85
C GLU A 431 -56.39 1.85 10.64
N ILE A 432 -56.08 0.91 11.53
CA ILE A 432 -54.91 0.02 11.40
C ILE A 432 -55.06 -0.93 10.20
N ASP A 433 -56.25 -1.48 9.98
CA ASP A 433 -56.54 -2.36 8.84
C ASP A 433 -56.59 -1.59 7.50
N SER A 434 -56.89 -0.29 7.54
CA SER A 434 -56.89 0.59 6.37
C SER A 434 -55.49 0.99 5.89
N LEU A 435 -54.45 0.72 6.69
CA LEU A 435 -53.06 0.99 6.30
C LEU A 435 -52.56 -0.03 5.28
N ASP A 436 -52.00 0.47 4.18
CA ASP A 436 -51.43 -0.38 3.14
C ASP A 436 -50.24 -1.19 3.69
N LEU A 437 -50.40 -2.51 3.71
CA LEU A 437 -49.41 -3.50 4.12
C LEU A 437 -48.06 -3.32 3.40
N ILE A 438 -48.05 -2.79 2.18
CA ILE A 438 -46.82 -2.53 1.42
C ILE A 438 -46.05 -1.36 2.04
N VAL A 439 -46.74 -0.29 2.44
CA VAL A 439 -46.16 0.88 3.08
C VAL A 439 -45.63 0.53 4.47
N VAL A 440 -46.40 -0.24 5.25
CA VAL A 440 -45.98 -0.72 6.57
C VAL A 440 -44.76 -1.65 6.49
N LYS A 441 -44.74 -2.60 5.54
CA LYS A 441 -43.57 -3.47 5.31
C LYS A 441 -42.36 -2.70 4.83
N LYS A 442 -42.55 -1.61 4.08
CA LYS A 442 -41.45 -0.74 3.63
C LYS A 442 -40.89 0.08 4.78
N ALA A 443 -41.74 0.68 5.61
CA ALA A 443 -41.33 1.44 6.79
C ALA A 443 -40.60 0.56 7.81
N THR A 444 -41.15 -0.63 8.13
CA THR A 444 -40.50 -1.59 9.04
C THR A 444 -39.14 -2.07 8.53
N ARG A 445 -39.02 -2.35 7.23
CA ARG A 445 -37.72 -2.67 6.61
C ARG A 445 -36.73 -1.52 6.67
N GLN A 446 -37.21 -0.28 6.49
CA GLN A 446 -36.36 0.90 6.56
C GLN A 446 -35.81 1.10 7.98
N ILE A 447 -36.68 1.06 8.99
CA ILE A 447 -36.29 1.15 10.41
C ILE A 447 -35.30 0.04 10.76
N PHE A 448 -35.58 -1.20 10.37
CA PHE A 448 -34.69 -2.33 10.65
C PHE A 448 -33.31 -2.19 9.97
N ASN A 449 -33.27 -1.62 8.76
CA ASN A 449 -32.02 -1.37 8.05
C ASN A 449 -31.22 -0.22 8.68
N GLU A 450 -31.90 0.83 9.15
CA GLU A 450 -31.28 1.94 9.89
C GLU A 450 -30.69 1.44 11.22
N ASP A 451 -31.44 0.64 11.99
CA ASP A 451 -30.95 0.00 13.21
C ASP A 451 -29.74 -0.90 12.96
N LYS A 452 -29.78 -1.69 11.88
CA LYS A 452 -28.66 -2.56 11.49
C LYS A 452 -27.40 -1.76 11.16
N ARG A 453 -27.54 -0.63 10.47
CA ARG A 453 -26.41 0.27 10.16
C ARG A 453 -25.85 0.91 11.42
N ALA A 454 -26.73 1.46 12.27
CA ALA A 454 -26.34 2.05 13.54
C ALA A 454 -25.59 1.04 14.44
N MET A 455 -26.05 -0.21 14.48
CA MET A 455 -25.38 -1.28 15.24
C MET A 455 -24.01 -1.65 14.66
N ALA A 456 -23.86 -1.68 13.33
CA ALA A 456 -22.57 -1.94 12.68
C ALA A 456 -21.55 -0.81 12.93
N GLU A 457 -21.99 0.44 12.86
CA GLU A 457 -21.18 1.62 13.17
C GLU A 457 -20.74 1.62 14.64
N ALA A 458 -21.64 1.30 15.56
CA ALA A 458 -21.32 1.16 16.98
C ALA A 458 -20.27 0.05 17.24
N HIS A 459 -20.37 -1.08 16.53
CA HIS A 459 -19.37 -2.15 16.61
C HIS A 459 -17.99 -1.71 16.11
N LEU A 460 -17.94 -1.00 14.99
CA LEU A 460 -16.70 -0.48 14.41
C LEU A 460 -16.07 0.61 15.28
N ALA A 461 -16.89 1.49 15.87
CA ALA A 461 -16.43 2.46 16.85
C ALA A 461 -15.84 1.76 18.09
N ARG A 462 -16.47 0.68 18.56
CA ARG A 462 -15.97 -0.12 19.69
C ARG A 462 -14.63 -0.79 19.40
N THR A 463 -14.41 -1.33 18.19
CA THR A 463 -13.11 -1.94 17.84
C THR A 463 -12.01 -0.88 17.77
N LYS A 464 -12.27 0.25 17.10
CA LYS A 464 -11.33 1.38 17.04
C LYS A 464 -10.98 1.92 18.42
N LEU A 465 -11.96 2.06 19.31
CA LEU A 465 -11.71 2.48 20.69
C LEU A 465 -10.82 1.49 21.44
N LYS A 466 -11.04 0.17 21.27
CA LYS A 466 -10.16 -0.85 21.88
C LYS A 466 -8.72 -0.73 21.37
N GLU A 467 -8.53 -0.59 20.06
CA GLU A 467 -7.20 -0.40 19.46
C GLU A 467 -6.51 0.85 20.01
N TYR A 468 -7.24 1.96 20.10
CA TYR A 468 -6.76 3.19 20.73
C TYR A 468 -6.35 2.97 22.20
N TYR A 469 -7.17 2.29 22.99
CA TYR A 469 -6.84 1.96 24.38
C TYR A 469 -5.60 1.07 24.49
N PHE A 470 -5.42 0.09 23.60
CA PHE A 470 -4.22 -0.75 23.58
C PHE A 470 -2.98 0.06 23.22
N LEU A 471 -3.05 0.90 22.20
CA LEU A 471 -1.95 1.77 21.79
C LEU A 471 -1.57 2.73 22.92
N HIS A 472 -2.55 3.39 23.50
CA HIS A 472 -2.36 4.32 24.61
C HIS A 472 -1.79 3.63 25.86
N LYS A 473 -2.24 2.41 26.18
CA LYS A 473 -1.67 1.61 27.27
C LYS A 473 -0.23 1.19 26.97
N SER A 474 0.08 0.82 25.73
CA SER A 474 1.43 0.45 25.31
C SER A 474 2.39 1.64 25.40
N LEU A 475 1.95 2.81 24.92
CA LEU A 475 2.69 4.07 25.03
C LEU A 475 2.95 4.44 26.49
N ARG A 476 1.91 4.42 27.34
CA ARG A 476 2.10 4.68 28.78
C ARG A 476 3.11 3.69 29.40
N LYS A 477 3.03 2.41 29.05
CA LYS A 477 3.96 1.40 29.54
C LYS A 477 5.40 1.62 29.04
N SER A 478 5.62 2.12 27.83
CA SER A 478 6.97 2.44 27.34
C SER A 478 7.58 3.66 28.01
N TYR A 479 6.74 4.59 28.51
CA TYR A 479 7.20 5.76 29.26
C TYR A 479 7.31 5.52 30.77
N GLU A 480 6.84 4.39 31.29
CA GLU A 480 7.05 4.01 32.69
C GLU A 480 8.47 3.44 32.88
N PRO A 481 9.28 3.99 33.81
CA PRO A 481 10.61 3.45 34.09
C PRO A 481 10.51 2.01 34.62
N SER A 482 11.39 1.13 34.12
CA SER A 482 11.44 -0.28 34.49
C SER A 482 11.55 -0.43 36.02
N LYS A 483 10.48 -0.93 36.67
CA LYS A 483 10.51 -1.26 38.09
C LYS A 483 11.55 -2.37 38.30
N MET A 484 12.72 -2.01 38.84
CA MET A 484 13.71 -2.97 39.30
C MET A 484 13.03 -3.93 40.27
N LYS A 485 13.05 -5.23 39.95
CA LYS A 485 12.62 -6.27 40.88
C LYS A 485 13.55 -6.22 42.10
N THR A 486 13.05 -5.74 43.23
CA THR A 486 13.69 -5.93 44.53
C THR A 486 13.80 -7.44 44.76
N ARG A 487 15.01 -7.98 44.60
CA ARG A 487 15.38 -9.29 45.13
C ARG A 487 15.40 -9.13 46.65
N TRP A 488 14.38 -9.67 47.31
CA TRP A 488 14.41 -9.90 48.75
C TRP A 488 15.41 -11.05 48.99
N TYR A 489 16.55 -10.72 49.61
CA TYR A 489 17.41 -11.71 50.25
C TYR A 489 16.80 -12.06 51.60
N ASN A 490 16.47 -13.34 51.79
CA ASN A 490 16.43 -13.99 53.10
C ASN A 490 17.54 -15.05 53.11
#